data_AF-A0A9D6LVH5-F1
#
_entry.id   AF-A0A9D6LVH5-F1
#
_cell.length_a   1.000
_cell.length_b   1.000
_cell.length_c   1.000
_cell.angle_alpha   90.00
_cell.angle_beta   90.00
_cell.angle_gamma   90.00
#
_symmetry.space_group_name_H-M   'P 1'
#
loop_
_entity.id
_entity.type
_entity.pdbx_description
1 polymer ?
#
loop_
_entity_poly.entity_id
_entity_poly.type
_entity_poly.pdbx_seq_one_letter_code
_entity_poly.pdbx_strand_id
1 'polypeptide(L)'
;MRNGLSRLQTPVLVLNASYEPINVCAARRALVLLLKGVASAEEELREYVHSASTAIPVPSVIRLLEYRRIPHQTRALSRKNILIRDRNTCQYCDRVLPSAELTLDHVTPRSRGGESNWENLVACCHRCNNHKGDRMPEEAGMRLVRHPRPFSLHTSRHLM
;
A
#
# COMPACT_ATOMS: atom_id res chain seq x y z
N MET A 1 -12.73 24.53 -17.46
CA MET A 1 -11.71 25.25 -16.65
C MET A 1 -10.93 24.22 -15.83
N ARG A 2 -9.69 23.90 -16.21
CA ARG A 2 -8.89 22.87 -15.53
C ARG A 2 -8.42 23.45 -14.19
N ASN A 3 -8.97 22.95 -13.07
CA ASN A 3 -8.38 23.12 -11.75
C ASN A 3 -7.05 22.36 -11.72
N GLY A 4 -6.01 22.95 -12.31
CA GLY A 4 -4.66 22.39 -12.34
C GLY A 4 -4.03 22.56 -10.97
N LEU A 5 -3.71 21.44 -10.31
CA LEU A 5 -2.83 21.43 -9.15
C LEU A 5 -1.58 22.27 -9.47
N SER A 6 -1.21 23.17 -8.56
CA SER A 6 0.04 23.94 -8.65
C SER A 6 1.20 23.01 -9.02
N ARG A 7 2.08 23.41 -9.96
CA ARG A 7 3.27 22.63 -10.38
C ARG A 7 4.12 22.15 -9.20
N LEU A 8 4.08 22.88 -8.09
CA LEU A 8 4.78 22.56 -6.84
C LEU A 8 4.14 21.42 -6.04
N GLN A 9 2.89 21.05 -6.35
CA GLN A 9 2.13 19.96 -5.72
C GLN A 9 2.07 18.70 -6.60
N THR A 10 2.66 18.74 -7.80
CA THR A 10 2.73 17.58 -8.69
C THR A 10 3.40 16.40 -7.96
N PRO A 11 2.86 15.17 -8.06
CA PRO A 11 3.46 14.00 -7.45
C PRO A 11 4.78 13.62 -8.12
N VAL A 12 5.80 13.36 -7.30
CA VAL A 12 7.15 12.95 -7.72
C VAL A 12 7.53 11.67 -6.99
N LEU A 13 7.90 10.64 -7.73
CA LEU A 13 8.39 9.38 -7.16
C LEU A 13 9.80 9.58 -6.60
N VAL A 14 10.02 9.13 -5.36
CA VAL A 14 11.33 9.14 -4.71
C VAL A 14 11.86 7.71 -4.69
N LEU A 15 13.03 7.52 -5.27
CA LEU A 15 13.76 6.26 -5.29
C LEU A 15 14.90 6.29 -4.27
N ASN A 16 15.24 5.11 -3.78
CA ASN A 16 16.46 4.87 -3.02
C ASN A 16 17.67 4.83 -3.98
N ALA A 17 18.88 4.90 -3.44
CA ALA A 17 20.11 4.76 -4.24
C ALA A 17 20.17 3.43 -5.01
N SER A 18 19.47 2.40 -4.51
CA SER A 18 19.25 1.08 -5.13
C SER A 18 18.15 1.05 -6.20
N TYR A 19 17.56 2.18 -6.58
CA TYR A 19 16.39 2.31 -7.48
C TYR A 19 15.08 1.73 -6.93
N GLU A 20 15.05 1.33 -5.66
CA GLU A 20 13.82 0.86 -5.01
C GLU A 20 12.87 2.04 -4.71
N PRO A 21 11.56 1.93 -4.96
CA PRO A 21 10.61 3.00 -4.69
C PRO A 21 10.40 3.21 -3.18
N ILE A 22 10.66 4.43 -2.72
CA ILE A 22 10.50 4.84 -1.32
C ILE A 22 9.07 5.34 -1.07
N ASN A 23 8.70 6.43 -1.74
CA ASN A 23 7.41 7.08 -1.61
C ASN A 23 7.18 8.05 -2.77
N VAL A 24 6.05 8.75 -2.74
CA VAL A 24 5.78 9.87 -3.64
C VAL A 24 5.72 11.17 -2.82
N CYS A 25 6.36 12.23 -3.25
CA CYS A 25 6.28 13.53 -2.59
C CYS A 25 5.75 14.61 -3.54
N ALA A 26 5.47 15.80 -3.02
CA ALA A 26 5.16 16.95 -3.86
C ALA A 26 6.45 17.49 -4.51
N ALA A 27 6.36 17.99 -5.74
CA ALA A 27 7.49 18.57 -6.48
C ALA A 27 8.26 19.62 -5.67
N ARG A 28 7.60 20.42 -4.84
CA ARG A 28 8.26 21.36 -3.91
C ARG A 28 9.32 20.68 -3.04
N ARG A 29 9.00 19.51 -2.45
CA ARG A 29 9.92 18.76 -1.60
C ARG A 29 11.04 18.12 -2.43
N ALA A 30 10.71 17.60 -3.61
CA ALA A 30 11.69 17.02 -4.53
C ALA A 30 12.74 18.06 -4.96
N LEU A 31 12.31 19.25 -5.37
CA LEU A 31 13.19 20.36 -5.73
C LEU A 31 14.13 20.76 -4.59
N VAL A 32 13.64 20.79 -3.34
CA VAL A 32 14.51 21.04 -2.18
C VAL A 32 15.59 19.97 -2.03
N LEU A 33 15.32 18.70 -2.33
CA LEU A 33 16.32 17.63 -2.26
C LEU A 33 17.36 17.73 -3.39
N LEU A 34 16.92 18.09 -4.61
CA LEU A 34 17.81 18.33 -5.74
C LEU A 34 18.74 19.53 -5.47
N LEU A 35 18.18 20.66 -5.03
CA LEU A 35 18.94 21.88 -4.74
C LEU A 35 19.92 21.72 -3.57
N LYS A 36 19.62 20.82 -2.62
CA LYS A 36 20.54 20.45 -1.54
C LYS A 36 21.65 19.50 -1.99
N GLY A 37 21.62 18.99 -3.23
CA GLY A 37 22.58 18.01 -3.73
C GLY A 37 22.47 16.64 -3.07
N VAL A 38 21.33 16.29 -2.47
CA VAL A 38 21.13 14.98 -1.81
C VAL A 38 20.36 13.98 -2.68
N ALA A 39 19.90 14.42 -3.84
CA ALA A 39 19.18 13.62 -4.81
C ALA A 39 19.54 14.04 -6.25
N SER A 40 19.38 13.11 -7.20
CA SER A 40 19.42 13.35 -8.64
C SER A 40 18.01 13.27 -9.23
N ALA A 41 17.75 14.04 -10.30
CA ALA A 41 16.57 13.85 -11.11
C ALA A 41 16.84 12.70 -12.09
N GLU A 42 15.93 11.74 -12.12
CA GLU A 42 16.00 10.62 -13.07
C GLU A 42 15.06 10.85 -14.25
N GLU A 43 13.92 11.52 -14.00
CA GLU A 43 12.93 11.87 -15.01
C GLU A 43 12.34 13.26 -14.70
N GLU A 44 12.08 14.02 -15.76
CA GLU A 44 11.57 15.39 -15.71
C GLU A 44 10.33 15.54 -16.59
N LEU A 45 9.40 16.37 -16.13
CA LEU A 45 8.24 16.80 -16.91
C LEU A 45 8.63 17.95 -17.84
N ARG A 46 7.85 18.16 -18.90
CA ARG A 46 8.00 19.31 -19.81
C ARG A 46 7.52 20.64 -19.21
N GLU A 47 7.37 20.69 -17.89
CA GLU A 47 6.92 21.86 -17.13
C GLU A 47 8.06 22.43 -16.31
N TYR A 48 8.03 23.73 -16.07
CA TYR A 48 9.07 24.44 -15.33
C TYR A 48 8.50 25.16 -14.11
N VAL A 49 9.26 25.22 -13.03
CA VAL A 49 9.06 26.13 -11.91
C VAL A 49 10.02 27.31 -12.08
N HIS A 50 9.50 28.52 -11.93
CA HIS A 50 10.26 29.75 -12.14
C HIS A 50 10.56 30.44 -10.82
N SER A 51 11.79 30.94 -10.69
CA SER A 51 12.16 32.01 -9.77
C SER A 51 12.32 33.32 -10.56
N ALA A 52 12.67 34.41 -9.88
CA ALA A 52 12.95 35.68 -10.54
C ALA A 52 14.10 35.59 -11.58
N SER A 53 15.03 34.65 -11.40
CA SER A 53 16.26 34.55 -12.19
C SER A 53 16.52 33.17 -12.81
N THR A 54 15.64 32.19 -12.60
CA THR A 54 15.92 30.80 -12.99
C THR A 54 14.64 30.06 -13.34
N ALA A 55 14.72 29.13 -14.30
CA ALA A 55 13.68 28.15 -14.58
C ALA A 55 14.25 26.75 -14.29
N ILE A 56 13.55 25.98 -13.46
CA ILE A 56 13.95 24.63 -13.06
C ILE A 56 12.89 23.65 -13.58
N PRO A 57 13.28 22.59 -14.31
CA PRO A 57 12.34 21.56 -14.76
C PRO A 57 11.69 20.88 -13.55
N VAL A 58 10.41 20.54 -13.67
CA VAL A 58 9.68 19.82 -12.62
C VAL A 58 10.05 18.34 -12.69
N PRO A 59 10.67 17.75 -11.66
CA PRO A 59 10.97 16.32 -11.68
C PRO A 59 9.69 15.49 -11.57
N SER A 60 9.65 14.33 -12.23
CA SER A 60 8.63 13.29 -12.02
C SER A 60 9.19 12.11 -11.21
N VAL A 61 10.51 11.89 -11.28
CA VAL A 61 11.24 10.89 -10.51
C VAL A 61 12.56 11.49 -10.01
N ILE A 62 12.84 11.33 -8.71
CA ILE A 62 14.14 11.64 -8.12
C ILE A 62 14.72 10.40 -7.43
N ARG A 63 16.04 10.31 -7.37
CA ARG A 63 16.76 9.25 -6.66
C ARG A 63 17.67 9.84 -5.58
N LEU A 64 17.62 9.29 -4.38
CA LEU A 64 18.56 9.66 -3.32
C LEU A 64 19.96 9.16 -3.68
N LEU A 65 20.98 9.99 -3.41
CA LEU A 65 22.37 9.62 -3.70
C LEU A 65 22.93 8.62 -2.69
N GLU A 66 22.43 8.64 -1.46
CA GLU A 66 22.82 7.70 -0.41
C GLU A 66 21.72 6.70 -0.12
N TYR A 67 22.12 5.45 0.14
CA TYR A 67 21.19 4.40 0.54
C TYR A 67 20.51 4.73 1.86
N ARG A 68 19.18 4.73 1.87
CA ARG A 68 18.38 4.86 3.09
C ARG A 68 17.77 3.51 3.44
N ARG A 69 18.16 2.95 4.59
CA ARG A 69 17.50 1.79 5.17
C ARG A 69 16.11 2.21 5.65
N ILE A 70 15.08 1.84 4.91
CA ILE A 70 13.70 2.07 5.30
C ILE A 70 13.23 0.84 6.08
N PRO A 71 12.88 0.99 7.37
CA PRO A 71 12.29 -0.11 8.11
C PRO A 71 11.01 -0.54 7.42
N HIS A 72 10.85 -1.84 7.17
CA HIS A 72 9.61 -2.39 6.64
C HIS A 72 8.53 -2.27 7.72
N GLN A 73 7.84 -1.12 7.76
CA GLN A 73 6.74 -0.92 8.69
C GLN A 73 5.53 -1.71 8.21
N THR A 74 5.36 -2.91 8.76
CA THR A 74 4.09 -3.64 8.68
C THR A 74 3.06 -2.85 9.46
N ARG A 75 1.87 -2.65 8.87
CA ARG A 75 0.78 -2.03 9.64
C ARG A 75 0.43 -2.91 10.84
N ALA A 76 -0.03 -2.27 11.92
CA ALA A 76 -0.62 -2.98 13.05
C ALA A 76 -1.76 -3.87 12.56
N LEU A 77 -1.83 -5.09 13.10
CA LEU A 77 -2.92 -6.01 12.82
C LEU A 77 -4.23 -5.41 13.33
N SER A 78 -5.17 -5.16 12.43
CA SER A 78 -6.50 -4.67 12.78
C SER A 78 -7.51 -5.11 11.75
N ARG A 79 -8.79 -5.19 12.15
CA ARG A 79 -9.90 -5.47 11.23
C ARG A 79 -9.87 -4.56 10.01
N LYS A 80 -9.70 -3.25 10.21
CA LYS A 80 -9.60 -2.27 9.12
C LYS A 80 -8.49 -2.63 8.13
N ASN A 81 -7.30 -2.98 8.61
CA ASN A 81 -6.18 -3.26 7.71
C ASN A 81 -6.32 -4.63 7.01
N ILE A 82 -6.92 -5.65 7.64
CA ILE A 82 -7.23 -6.92 6.96
C ILE A 82 -8.25 -6.69 5.84
N LEU A 83 -9.31 -5.93 6.11
CA LEU A 83 -10.32 -5.60 5.10
C LEU A 83 -9.72 -4.81 3.92
N ILE A 84 -8.80 -3.86 4.19
CA ILE A 84 -8.08 -3.13 3.14
C ILE A 84 -7.19 -4.07 2.33
N ARG A 85 -6.41 -4.94 2.99
CA ARG A 85 -5.55 -5.94 2.32
C ARG A 85 -6.37 -6.81 1.36
N ASP A 86 -7.52 -7.25 1.83
CA ASP A 86 -8.41 -8.17 1.10
C ASP A 86 -9.39 -7.44 0.17
N ARG A 87 -9.28 -6.11 0.05
CA ARG A 87 -10.15 -5.27 -0.80
C ARG A 87 -11.64 -5.48 -0.52
N ASN A 88 -12.01 -5.59 0.75
CA ASN A 88 -13.38 -5.92 1.19
C ASN A 88 -13.98 -7.12 0.44
N THR A 89 -13.15 -8.12 0.11
CA THR A 89 -13.57 -9.32 -0.61
C THR A 89 -13.51 -10.51 0.34
N CYS A 90 -14.58 -11.29 0.42
CA CYS A 90 -14.56 -12.55 1.18
C CYS A 90 -13.54 -13.51 0.55
N GLN A 91 -12.56 -13.97 1.32
CA GLN A 91 -11.48 -14.83 0.83
C GLN A 91 -11.90 -16.27 0.55
N TYR A 92 -13.18 -16.63 0.69
CA TYR A 92 -13.69 -17.97 0.39
C TYR A 92 -14.68 -18.01 -0.78
N CYS A 93 -15.59 -17.04 -0.88
CA CYS A 93 -16.56 -16.98 -1.98
C CYS A 93 -16.27 -15.89 -3.03
N ASP A 94 -15.17 -15.15 -2.84
CA ASP A 94 -14.70 -14.09 -3.74
C ASP A 94 -15.67 -12.92 -3.98
N ARG A 95 -16.67 -12.77 -3.10
CA ARG A 95 -17.64 -11.67 -3.19
C ARG A 95 -17.10 -10.42 -2.51
N VAL A 96 -17.14 -9.30 -3.23
CA VAL A 96 -16.92 -7.95 -2.68
C VAL A 96 -18.17 -7.52 -1.93
N LEU A 97 -18.02 -7.11 -0.67
CA LEU A 97 -19.13 -6.75 0.21
C LEU A 97 -18.83 -5.47 0.99
N PRO A 98 -19.84 -4.75 1.50
CA PRO A 98 -19.62 -3.67 2.44
C PRO A 98 -18.88 -4.15 3.70
N SER A 99 -18.02 -3.30 4.27
CA SER A 99 -17.23 -3.63 5.47
C SER A 99 -18.06 -4.06 6.68
N ALA A 100 -19.34 -3.69 6.73
CA ALA A 100 -20.29 -4.05 7.78
C ALA A 100 -20.75 -5.51 7.68
N GLU A 101 -20.74 -6.11 6.49
CA GLU A 101 -21.19 -7.49 6.24
C GLU A 101 -20.04 -8.51 6.26
N LEU A 102 -18.80 -8.03 6.41
CA LEU A 102 -17.61 -8.84 6.52
C LEU A 102 -17.27 -9.06 7.99
N THR A 103 -16.70 -10.21 8.30
CA THR A 103 -16.04 -10.55 9.55
C THR A 103 -14.57 -10.87 9.27
N LEU A 104 -13.82 -11.13 10.35
CA LEU A 104 -12.53 -11.78 10.22
C LEU A 104 -12.72 -13.25 10.55
N ASP A 105 -12.12 -14.12 9.74
CA ASP A 105 -12.00 -15.55 10.02
C ASP A 105 -10.53 -15.91 10.25
N HIS A 106 -10.31 -16.87 11.13
CA HIS A 106 -9.02 -17.52 11.32
C HIS A 106 -8.95 -18.72 10.38
N VAL A 107 -8.06 -18.70 9.40
CA VAL A 107 -7.87 -19.78 8.42
C VAL A 107 -7.68 -21.10 9.16
N THR A 108 -6.68 -21.17 10.04
CA THR A 108 -6.58 -22.18 11.10
C THR A 108 -7.41 -21.71 12.30
N PRO A 109 -8.48 -22.41 12.70
CA PRO A 109 -9.32 -22.03 13.84
C PRO A 109 -8.53 -21.87 15.15
N ARG A 110 -8.97 -20.97 16.04
CA ARG A 110 -8.34 -20.77 17.35
C ARG A 110 -8.38 -22.04 18.21
N SER A 111 -9.45 -22.82 18.10
CA SER A 111 -9.62 -24.14 18.73
C SER A 111 -8.56 -25.16 18.31
N ARG A 112 -7.86 -24.91 17.20
CA ARG A 112 -6.76 -25.73 16.66
C ARG A 112 -5.40 -25.05 16.75
N GLY A 113 -5.27 -24.05 17.63
CA GLY A 113 -4.01 -23.32 17.85
C GLY A 113 -3.75 -22.19 16.86
N GLY A 114 -4.73 -21.81 16.04
CA GLY A 114 -4.58 -20.69 15.12
C GLY A 114 -4.43 -19.34 15.82
N GLU A 115 -3.33 -18.66 15.53
CA GLU A 115 -3.02 -17.34 16.11
C GLU A 115 -3.73 -16.19 15.39
N SER A 116 -3.88 -15.06 16.08
CA SER A 116 -4.35 -13.81 15.47
C SER A 116 -3.15 -13.06 14.87
N ASN A 117 -2.75 -13.45 13.66
CA ASN A 117 -1.65 -12.81 12.93
C ASN A 117 -2.04 -12.54 11.46
N TRP A 118 -1.13 -11.90 10.71
CA TRP A 118 -1.36 -11.51 9.32
C TRP A 118 -1.51 -12.69 8.36
N GLU A 119 -0.95 -13.84 8.71
CA GLU A 119 -0.94 -15.06 7.89
C GLU A 119 -2.09 -16.01 8.23
N ASN A 120 -2.91 -15.67 9.23
CA ASN A 120 -4.03 -16.50 9.64
C ASN A 120 -5.38 -15.76 9.61
N LEU A 121 -5.40 -14.43 9.60
CA LEU A 121 -6.65 -13.68 9.50
C LEU A 121 -7.00 -13.30 8.07
N VAL A 122 -8.26 -13.51 7.68
CA VAL A 122 -8.82 -13.14 6.38
C VAL A 122 -10.19 -12.46 6.49
N ALA A 123 -10.54 -11.63 5.52
CA ALA A 123 -11.90 -11.12 5.37
C ALA A 123 -12.84 -12.26 4.95
N CYS A 124 -13.96 -12.42 5.65
CA CYS A 124 -14.92 -13.48 5.42
C CYS A 124 -16.35 -12.94 5.53
N CYS A 125 -17.30 -13.38 4.70
CA CYS A 125 -18.71 -13.02 4.93
C CYS A 125 -19.33 -13.92 6.00
N HIS A 126 -20.39 -13.47 6.67
CA HIS A 126 -21.05 -14.25 7.72
C HIS A 126 -21.44 -15.68 7.29
N ARG A 127 -21.95 -15.84 6.06
CA ARG A 127 -22.33 -17.15 5.51
C ARG A 127 -21.13 -18.11 5.42
N CYS A 128 -20.03 -17.66 4.82
CA CYS A 128 -18.81 -18.48 4.70
C CYS A 128 -18.19 -18.75 6.08
N ASN A 129 -18.20 -17.75 6.97
CA ASN A 129 -17.65 -17.87 8.31
C ASN A 129 -18.39 -18.94 9.12
N ASN A 130 -19.72 -18.89 9.10
CA ASN A 130 -20.57 -19.89 9.76
C ASN A 130 -20.45 -21.26 9.11
N HIS A 131 -20.31 -21.32 7.78
CA HIS A 131 -20.11 -22.60 7.10
C HIS A 131 -18.78 -23.25 7.49
N LYS A 132 -17.69 -22.49 7.58
CA LYS A 132 -16.38 -23.01 7.99
C LYS A 132 -16.38 -23.46 9.45
N GLY A 133 -16.80 -22.60 10.37
CA GLY A 133 -16.77 -22.87 11.82
C GLY A 133 -15.36 -23.22 12.32
N ASP A 134 -15.27 -24.22 13.20
CA ASP A 134 -14.01 -24.74 13.78
C ASP A 134 -13.24 -25.73 12.88
N ARG A 135 -13.57 -25.75 11.58
CA ARG A 135 -12.90 -26.58 10.58
C ARG A 135 -11.81 -25.80 9.86
N MET A 136 -10.81 -26.54 9.38
CA MET A 136 -9.88 -26.05 8.37
C MET A 136 -10.65 -25.78 7.06
N PRO A 137 -10.20 -24.85 6.19
CA PRO A 137 -10.85 -24.59 4.91
C PRO A 137 -11.05 -25.87 4.10
N GLU A 138 -10.04 -26.74 4.07
CA GLU A 138 -10.04 -28.00 3.32
C GLU A 138 -11.14 -28.95 3.83
N GLU A 139 -11.33 -29.04 5.15
CA GLU A 139 -12.38 -29.84 5.79
C GLU A 139 -13.79 -29.27 5.56
N ALA A 140 -13.89 -27.97 5.32
CA ALA A 140 -15.13 -27.30 4.95
C ALA A 140 -15.39 -27.34 3.43
N GLY A 141 -14.50 -27.93 2.63
CA GLY A 141 -14.59 -27.89 1.17
C GLY A 141 -14.41 -26.48 0.59
N MET A 142 -13.72 -25.62 1.33
CA MET A 142 -13.49 -24.21 1.01
C MET A 142 -12.02 -24.00 0.62
N ARG A 143 -11.79 -23.09 -0.32
CA ARG A 143 -10.43 -22.71 -0.73
C ARG A 143 -10.26 -21.21 -0.58
N LEU A 144 -9.08 -20.80 -0.12
CA LEU A 144 -8.72 -19.39 -0.10
C LEU A 144 -8.51 -18.86 -1.52
N VAL A 145 -9.09 -17.70 -1.80
CA VAL A 145 -8.84 -16.95 -3.04
C VAL A 145 -7.39 -16.50 -3.09
N ARG A 146 -6.84 -16.02 -1.96
CA ARG A 146 -5.45 -15.62 -1.81
C ARG A 146 -4.92 -16.03 -0.45
N HIS A 147 -3.64 -16.42 -0.41
CA HIS A 147 -2.97 -16.69 0.86
C HIS A 147 -2.77 -15.38 1.65
N PRO A 148 -3.18 -15.33 2.92
CA PRO A 148 -2.99 -14.17 3.78
C PRO A 148 -1.49 -13.92 4.03
N ARG A 149 -1.06 -12.67 3.84
CA ARG A 149 0.30 -12.21 4.10
C ARG A 149 0.30 -10.76 4.59
N PRO A 150 1.32 -10.30 5.33
CA PRO A 150 1.47 -8.89 5.64
C PRO A 150 1.57 -8.05 4.35
N PHE A 151 1.06 -6.82 4.37
CA PHE A 151 1.34 -5.85 3.31
C PHE A 151 2.26 -4.74 3.81
N SER A 152 3.08 -4.21 2.91
CA SER A 152 3.99 -3.11 3.19
C SER A 152 3.39 -1.78 2.74
N LEU A 153 3.80 -0.69 3.40
CA LEU A 153 3.34 0.66 3.03
C LEU A 153 3.84 1.10 1.65
N HIS A 154 4.95 0.55 1.16
CA HIS A 154 5.49 0.85 -0.17
C HIS A 154 4.50 0.52 -1.29
N THR A 155 3.68 -0.52 -1.10
CA THR A 155 2.68 -0.97 -2.09
C THR A 155 1.32 -0.26 -1.97
N SER A 156 1.14 0.64 -0.99
CA SER A 156 -0.21 1.07 -0.56
C SER A 156 -0.68 2.43 -1.10
N ARG A 157 0.09 3.16 -1.91
CA ARG A 157 -0.38 4.43 -2.51
C ARG A 157 -1.29 4.26 -3.72
N HIS A 158 -1.52 3.02 -4.17
CA HIS A 158 -2.46 2.68 -5.25
C HIS A 158 -3.69 1.89 -4.76
N LEU A 159 -3.91 1.81 -3.45
CA LEU A 159 -5.04 1.10 -2.83
C LEU A 159 -6.01 2.03 -2.07
N MET A 160 -5.81 3.34 -2.17
CA MET A 160 -6.78 4.37 -1.79
C MET A 160 -7.15 5.18 -3.02
#